data_AF-A0A6M1PT41-F1
#
_entry.id   AF-A0A6M1PT41-F1
#
_cell.length_a   1.000
_cell.length_b   1.000
_cell.length_c   1.000
_cell.angle_alpha   90.00
_cell.angle_beta   90.00
_cell.angle_gamma   90.00
#
_symmetry.space_group_name_H-M   'P 1'
#
loop_
_entity.id
_entity.type
_entity.pdbx_description
1 polymer ?
#
loop_
_entity_poly.entity_id
_entity_poly.type
_entity_poly.pdbx_seq_one_letter_code
_entity_poly.pdbx_strand_id
1 'polypeptide(L)'
;MKAGIDPKDVVGILRLHQSNPAGVCRKCYQGLGNDKVLPGVLKQLSIKYPNLIIEVTSEIDESIKVTGRLNLKIKNGEYID
;
A
#
# COMPACT_ATOMS: atom_id res chain seq x y z
N MET A 1 -20.18 12.91 -5.39
CA MET A 1 -19.24 13.79 -6.12
C MET A 1 -18.11 12.96 -6.71
N LYS A 2 -17.78 13.14 -7.99
CA LYS A 2 -16.50 12.70 -8.57
C LYS A 2 -15.58 13.92 -8.58
N ALA A 3 -14.32 13.77 -8.20
CA ALA A 3 -13.37 14.88 -8.13
C ALA A 3 -13.06 15.53 -9.49
N GLY A 4 -13.51 14.94 -10.62
CA GLY A 4 -13.25 15.44 -11.97
C GLY A 4 -11.80 15.24 -12.45
N ILE A 5 -10.93 14.69 -11.61
CA ILE A 5 -9.51 14.44 -11.91
C ILE A 5 -9.38 13.03 -12.51
N ASP A 6 -8.64 12.91 -13.62
CA ASP A 6 -8.25 11.61 -14.16
C ASP A 6 -7.33 10.92 -13.14
N PRO A 7 -7.57 9.66 -12.76
CA PRO A 7 -6.69 8.95 -11.85
C PRO A 7 -5.20 8.92 -12.26
N LYS A 8 -4.88 9.05 -13.55
CA LYS A 8 -3.50 9.17 -14.06
C LYS A 8 -2.85 10.51 -13.70
N ASP A 9 -3.64 11.57 -13.51
CA ASP A 9 -3.16 12.90 -13.16
C ASP A 9 -2.89 13.03 -11.64
N VAL A 10 -3.30 12.03 -10.86
CA VAL A 10 -2.96 11.95 -9.43
C VAL A 10 -1.52 11.47 -9.28
N VAL A 11 -0.63 12.42 -8.98
CA VAL A 11 0.81 12.22 -8.82
C VAL A 11 1.26 12.62 -7.41
N GLY A 12 2.42 12.10 -6.99
CA GLY A 12 3.04 12.42 -5.70
C GLY A 12 3.27 11.19 -4.84
N ILE A 13 3.43 11.42 -3.53
CA ILE A 13 3.67 10.37 -2.53
C ILE A 13 2.56 10.44 -1.48
N LEU A 14 1.74 9.40 -1.41
CA LEU A 14 0.83 9.15 -0.30
C LEU A 14 1.60 8.41 0.80
N ARG A 15 1.85 9.09 1.92
CA ARG A 15 2.45 8.48 3.11
C ARG A 15 1.36 8.03 4.08
N LEU A 16 1.32 6.75 4.37
CA LEU A 16 0.36 6.14 5.28
C LEU A 16 1.12 5.49 6.45
N HIS A 17 1.04 6.12 7.61
CA HIS A 17 1.53 5.52 8.85
C HIS A 17 0.37 4.82 9.56
N GLN A 18 0.53 3.55 9.88
CA GLN A 18 -0.46 2.79 10.64
C GLN A 18 0.05 2.44 12.04
N SER A 19 -0.83 2.58 13.02
CA SER A 19 -0.56 2.26 14.42
C SER A 19 -0.47 0.76 14.72
N ASN A 20 -0.45 -0.12 13.70
CA ASN A 20 -0.34 -1.56 13.89
C ASN A 20 1.14 -1.99 13.88
N PRO A 21 1.73 -2.28 15.05
CA PRO A 21 3.14 -2.66 15.16
C PRO A 21 3.44 -4.06 14.66
N ALA A 22 2.42 -4.91 14.44
CA ALA A 22 2.62 -6.23 13.85
C ALA A 22 2.98 -6.17 12.33
N GLY A 23 2.98 -4.98 11.73
CA GLY A 23 3.23 -4.75 10.30
C GLY A 23 1.94 -4.54 9.49
N VAL A 24 2.09 -4.24 8.20
CA VAL A 24 0.96 -4.14 7.27
C VAL A 24 0.25 -5.48 7.20
N CYS A 25 -1.08 -5.46 7.27
CA CYS A 25 -1.87 -6.68 7.23
C CYS A 25 -1.66 -7.39 5.87
N ARG A 26 -1.47 -8.72 5.87
CA ARG A 26 -1.20 -9.48 4.63
C ARG A 26 -2.30 -9.35 3.58
N LYS A 27 -3.55 -9.21 4.04
CA LYS A 27 -4.72 -8.97 3.18
C LYS A 27 -4.72 -7.59 2.54
N CYS A 28 -4.11 -6.60 3.18
CA CYS A 28 -4.08 -5.21 2.72
C CYS A 28 -3.24 -5.07 1.44
N TYR A 29 -2.13 -5.80 1.35
CA TYR A 29 -1.22 -5.80 0.20
C TYR A 29 -1.29 -7.10 -0.64
N GLN A 30 -2.30 -7.95 -0.40
CA GLN A 30 -2.53 -9.17 -1.18
C GLN A 30 -2.55 -8.84 -2.67
N GLY A 31 -2.01 -9.73 -3.50
CA GLY A 31 -1.99 -9.51 -4.95
C GLY A 31 -0.71 -8.86 -5.48
N LEU A 32 0.08 -8.14 -4.67
CA LEU A 32 1.28 -7.45 -5.16
C LEU A 32 2.41 -8.40 -5.60
N GLY A 33 2.53 -9.56 -4.95
CA GLY A 33 3.52 -10.60 -5.30
C GLY A 33 2.91 -11.89 -5.86
N ASN A 34 1.59 -11.92 -6.05
CA ASN A 34 0.87 -13.07 -6.58
C ASN A 34 -0.43 -12.58 -7.21
N ASP A 35 -0.49 -12.52 -8.53
CA ASP A 35 -1.65 -12.05 -9.29
C ASP A 35 -2.84 -13.03 -9.32
N LYS A 36 -2.64 -14.28 -8.86
CA LYS A 36 -3.67 -15.34 -8.83
C LYS A 36 -4.68 -15.21 -7.69
N VAL A 37 -4.60 -14.14 -6.90
CA VAL A 37 -5.48 -13.89 -5.75
C VAL A 37 -6.11 -12.51 -5.84
N LEU A 38 -7.29 -12.34 -5.21
CA LEU A 38 -7.97 -11.06 -5.18
C LEU A 38 -7.05 -9.95 -4.64
N PRO A 39 -6.98 -8.79 -5.30
CA PRO A 39 -6.10 -7.71 -4.87
C PRO A 39 -6.58 -7.12 -3.54
N GLY A 40 -5.65 -6.91 -2.62
CA GLY A 40 -5.88 -6.15 -1.39
C GLY A 40 -6.07 -4.66 -1.67
N VAL A 41 -6.53 -3.92 -0.67
CA VAL A 41 -6.84 -2.48 -0.80
C VAL A 41 -5.65 -1.66 -1.31
N LEU A 42 -4.42 -1.99 -0.93
CA LEU A 42 -3.22 -1.25 -1.36
C LEU A 42 -2.89 -1.49 -2.84
N LYS A 43 -3.07 -2.73 -3.35
CA LYS A 43 -2.92 -3.02 -4.78
C LYS A 43 -4.01 -2.32 -5.59
N GLN A 44 -5.26 -2.39 -5.14
CA GLN A 44 -6.39 -1.72 -5.81
C GLN A 44 -6.18 -0.21 -5.88
N LEU A 45 -5.73 0.41 -4.79
CA LEU A 45 -5.43 1.84 -4.73
C LEU A 45 -4.30 2.22 -5.70
N SER A 46 -3.22 1.42 -5.73
CA SER A 46 -2.07 1.67 -6.59
C SER A 46 -2.39 1.51 -8.08
N ILE A 47 -3.24 0.54 -8.45
CA ILE A 47 -3.71 0.37 -9.84
C ILE A 47 -4.64 1.52 -10.24
N LYS A 48 -5.49 1.97 -9.32
CA LYS A 48 -6.41 3.08 -9.58
C LYS A 48 -5.65 4.36 -9.89
N TYR A 49 -4.58 4.65 -9.15
CA TYR A 49 -3.76 5.84 -9.31
C TYR A 49 -2.33 5.44 -9.74
N PRO A 50 -2.10 5.13 -11.03
CA PRO A 50 -0.88 4.47 -11.49
C PRO A 50 0.40 5.31 -11.30
N ASN A 51 0.26 6.63 -11.23
CA ASN A 51 1.38 7.55 -11.05
C ASN A 51 1.60 7.97 -9.58
N LEU A 52 0.72 7.56 -8.66
CA LEU A 52 0.85 7.81 -7.23
C LEU A 52 1.79 6.77 -6.60
N ILE A 53 2.78 7.24 -5.87
CA ILE A 53 3.61 6.40 -4.99
C ILE A 53 2.89 6.27 -3.66
N ILE A 54 2.74 5.05 -3.15
CA ILE A 54 2.14 4.78 -1.85
C ILE A 54 3.25 4.23 -0.95
N GLU A 55 3.62 4.98 0.09
CA GLU A 55 4.57 4.60 1.12
C GLU A 55 3.79 4.26 2.40
N VAL A 56 3.85 3.00 2.83
CA VAL A 56 3.19 2.55 4.05
C VAL A 56 4.24 2.18 5.09
N THR A 57 4.07 2.70 6.30
CA THR A 57 4.92 2.42 7.46
C THR A 57 4.08 1.93 8.63
N SER A 58 4.69 1.14 9.50
CA SER A 58 4.11 0.68 10.76
C SER A 58 4.76 1.39 11.94
N GLU A 59 3.97 1.61 12.99
CA GLU A 59 4.49 1.88 14.33
C GLU A 59 5.50 0.80 14.75
N ILE A 60 6.50 1.17 15.55
CA ILE A 60 7.50 0.23 16.05
C ILE A 60 7.27 0.01 17.53
N ASP A 61 6.96 -1.23 17.90
CA ASP A 61 6.87 -1.68 19.29
C ASP A 61 7.67 -2.97 19.43
N GLU A 62 8.82 -2.88 20.13
CA GLU A 62 9.75 -4.01 20.32
C GLU A 62 9.14 -5.16 21.13
N SER A 63 8.07 -4.90 21.89
CA SER A 63 7.37 -5.94 22.65
C SER A 63 6.44 -6.80 21.78
N ILE A 64 6.16 -6.37 20.54
CA ILE A 64 5.19 -7.02 19.66
C ILE A 64 5.90 -7.76 18.52
N LYS A 65 5.54 -9.04 18.34
CA LYS A 65 6.04 -9.86 17.25
C LYS A 65 5.54 -9.34 15.89
N VAL A 66 6.48 -8.97 15.03
CA VAL A 66 6.21 -8.60 13.64
C VAL A 66 5.76 -9.83 12.85
N THR A 67 4.64 -9.71 12.13
CA THR A 67 4.07 -10.80 11.31
C THR A 67 3.82 -10.42 9.85
N GLY A 68 3.81 -9.11 9.56
CA GLY A 68 3.71 -8.52 8.22
C GLY A 68 4.98 -7.78 7.80
N ARG A 69 4.89 -7.00 6.70
CA ARG A 69 5.94 -6.06 6.31
C ARG A 69 5.80 -4.78 7.13
N LEU A 70 6.89 -4.28 7.73
CA LEU A 70 6.85 -3.02 8.49
C LEU A 70 6.78 -1.80 7.58
N ASN A 71 7.50 -1.87 6.46
CA ASN A 71 7.51 -0.84 5.44
C ASN A 71 7.23 -1.48 4.09
N LEU A 72 6.48 -0.77 3.26
CA LEU A 72 6.32 -1.12 1.86
C LEU A 72 6.11 0.15 1.04
N LYS A 73 6.54 0.08 -0.21
CA LYS A 73 6.36 1.15 -1.17
C LYS A 73 5.88 0.55 -2.48
N ILE A 74 4.84 1.17 -3.05
CA ILE A 74 4.07 0.60 -4.18
C ILE A 74 3.81 1.69 -5.20
N LYS A 75 3.93 1.36 -6.48
CA LYS A 75 3.46 2.18 -7.60
C LYS A 75 2.90 1.28 -8.69
N ASN A 76 1.81 1.70 -9.31
CA ASN A 76 1.14 0.99 -10.40
C ASN A 76 0.88 -0.51 -10.14
N GLY A 77 0.54 -0.88 -8.90
CA GLY A 77 0.26 -2.26 -8.52
C GLY A 77 1.48 -3.15 -8.29
N GLU A 78 2.69 -2.57 -8.26
CA GLU A 78 3.96 -3.27 -8.06
C GLU A 78 4.73 -2.67 -6.87
N TYR A 79 5.57 -3.49 -6.23
CA TYR A 79 6.54 -2.97 -5.27
C TYR A 79 7.58 -2.12 -5.99
N ILE A 80 7.91 -0.97 -5.43
CA ILE A 80 9.07 -0.17 -5.83
C ILE A 80 9.87 0.06 -4.55
N ASP A 81 11.17 -0.22 -4.55
CA ASP A 81 12.01 -0.20 -3.34
C ASP A 81 11.92 1.12 -2.54
#